data_AF-A0A0F9N9S9-F1
#
_entry.id   AF-A0A0F9N9S9-F1
#
_cell.length_a   1.000
_cell.length_b   1.000
_cell.length_c   1.000
_cell.angle_alpha   90.00
_cell.angle_beta   90.00
_cell.angle_gamma   90.00
#
_symmetry.space_group_name_H-M   'P 1'
#
loop_
_entity.id
_entity.type
_entity.pdbx_description
1 polymer ?
#
loop_
_entity_poly.entity_id
_entity_poly.type
_entity_poly.pdbx_seq_one_letter_code
_entity_poly.pdbx_strand_id
1 'polypeptide(L)'
;MTLDRSPEDILREEQEREKDSEMPGTLGVEGGRPSLGLPHYNLWEGTRQVTGILNYSYWNCNGMAMCIAAKEGAIADWAAYIGAIPALASSEEDAVDWTVSKGAKLSRQQANRWFPDLPIEAYRE
;
A
#
# COMPACT_ATOMS: atom_id res chain seq x y z
N MET A 1 9.83 -36.94 -34.43
CA MET A 1 8.44 -37.46 -34.34
C MET A 1 7.57 -36.28 -33.97
N THR A 2 6.83 -35.77 -34.95
CA THR A 2 5.92 -34.63 -34.81
C THR A 2 4.77 -35.04 -33.89
N LEU A 3 4.61 -34.34 -32.76
CA LEU A 3 3.53 -34.57 -31.81
C LEU A 3 2.21 -34.11 -32.45
N ASP A 4 1.43 -35.06 -32.97
CA ASP A 4 0.00 -34.90 -33.23
C ASP A 4 -0.70 -34.67 -31.89
N ARG A 5 -0.87 -33.40 -31.49
CA ARG A 5 -1.84 -33.01 -30.46
C ARG A 5 -3.04 -32.44 -31.19
N SER A 6 -4.23 -33.00 -30.95
CA SER A 6 -5.43 -32.49 -31.59
C SER A 6 -5.75 -31.09 -31.05
N PRO A 7 -6.34 -30.18 -31.84
CA PRO A 7 -6.73 -28.84 -31.36
C PRO A 7 -7.66 -28.88 -30.14
N GLU A 8 -8.43 -29.96 -29.99
CA GLU A 8 -9.34 -30.17 -28.86
C GLU A 8 -8.60 -30.48 -27.55
N ASP A 9 -7.43 -31.12 -27.63
CA ASP A 9 -6.59 -31.41 -26.44
C ASP A 9 -5.94 -30.13 -25.89
N ILE A 10 -5.57 -29.20 -26.78
CA ILE A 10 -5.00 -27.90 -26.40
C ILE A 10 -6.07 -27.04 -25.71
N LEU A 11 -7.27 -26.99 -26.26
CA LEU A 11 -8.39 -26.24 -25.67
C LEU A 11 -8.81 -26.80 -24.31
N ARG A 12 -8.77 -28.12 -24.12
CA ARG A 12 -9.06 -28.75 -22.82
C ARG A 12 -7.97 -28.46 -21.78
N GLU A 13 -6.68 -28.52 -22.16
CA GLU A 13 -5.57 -28.15 -21.27
C GLU A 13 -5.63 -26.67 -20.86
N GLU A 14 -6.04 -25.77 -21.76
CA GLU A 14 -6.24 -24.33 -21.45
C GLU A 14 -7.43 -24.10 -20.51
N GLN A 15 -8.56 -24.79 -20.73
CA GLN A 15 -9.74 -24.69 -19.87
C GLN A 15 -9.51 -25.28 -18.46
N GLU A 16 -8.69 -26.33 -18.36
CA GLU A 16 -8.27 -26.91 -17.07
C GLU A 16 -7.27 -25.99 -16.35
N ARG A 17 -6.36 -25.31 -17.07
CA ARG A 17 -5.48 -24.28 -16.49
C ARG A 17 -6.24 -23.04 -16.00
N GLU A 18 -7.30 -22.64 -16.69
CA GLU A 18 -8.15 -21.51 -16.24
C GLU A 18 -8.94 -21.87 -14.99
N LYS A 19 -9.44 -23.11 -14.87
CA LYS A 19 -10.13 -23.59 -13.66
C LYS A 19 -9.23 -23.68 -12.43
N ASP A 20 -7.95 -24.02 -12.61
CA ASP A 20 -6.97 -24.04 -11.52
C ASP A 20 -6.41 -22.63 -11.20
N SER A 21 -6.73 -21.62 -12.03
CA SER A 21 -6.37 -20.21 -11.79
C SER A 21 -7.43 -19.44 -11.00
N GLU A 22 -8.59 -20.05 -10.71
CA GLU A 22 -9.51 -19.53 -9.70
C GLU A 22 -8.93 -19.81 -8.31
N MET A 23 -8.06 -18.90 -7.87
CA MET A 23 -7.62 -18.85 -6.48
C MET A 23 -8.85 -18.90 -5.56
N PRO A 24 -8.98 -19.94 -4.72
CA PRO A 24 -10.04 -20.00 -3.74
C PRO A 24 -9.88 -18.80 -2.80
N GLY A 25 -10.98 -18.08 -2.62
CA GLY A 25 -11.04 -16.88 -1.80
C GLY A 25 -10.27 -17.05 -0.50
N THR A 26 -9.41 -16.08 -0.21
CA THR A 26 -8.74 -15.92 1.08
C THR A 26 -9.78 -15.50 2.13
N LEU A 27 -10.70 -16.41 2.45
CA LEU A 27 -11.46 -16.42 3.69
C LEU A 27 -10.90 -17.57 4.53
N GLY A 28 -9.67 -17.35 5.00
CA GLY A 28 -8.94 -18.24 5.90
C GLY A 28 -8.22 -17.40 6.92
N VAL A 29 -8.85 -17.26 8.09
CA VAL A 29 -8.33 -16.80 9.39
C VAL A 29 -6.81 -16.94 9.53
N GLU A 30 -6.07 -15.89 9.18
CA GLU A 30 -4.76 -15.66 9.77
C GLU A 30 -4.97 -14.97 11.12
N GLY A 31 -4.05 -15.14 12.07
CA GLY A 31 -4.00 -14.30 13.28
C GLY A 31 -3.67 -12.86 12.90
N GLY A 32 -4.63 -12.21 12.23
CA GLY A 32 -4.49 -10.93 11.58
C GLY A 32 -4.10 -9.91 12.61
N ARG A 33 -3.01 -9.18 12.32
CA ARG A 33 -2.69 -8.00 13.10
C ARG A 33 -3.95 -7.15 13.20
N PRO A 34 -4.32 -6.66 14.40
CA PRO A 34 -5.47 -5.80 14.53
C PRO A 34 -5.38 -4.68 13.48
N SER A 35 -6.46 -4.51 12.72
CA SER A 35 -6.52 -3.55 11.63
C SER A 35 -7.74 -2.64 11.76
N LEU A 36 -7.63 -1.43 11.24
CA LEU A 36 -8.74 -0.47 11.13
C LEU A 36 -9.77 -0.88 10.05
N GLY A 37 -9.42 -1.83 9.17
CA GLY A 37 -10.31 -2.25 8.07
C GLY A 37 -10.52 -1.17 7.01
N LEU A 38 -9.62 -0.18 6.96
CA LEU A 38 -9.67 0.92 6.01
C LEU A 38 -8.94 0.55 4.70
N PRO A 39 -9.32 1.16 3.56
CA PRO A 39 -8.64 0.93 2.30
C PRO A 39 -7.19 1.43 2.36
N HIS A 40 -6.31 0.71 1.68
CA HIS A 40 -4.89 1.02 1.60
C HIS A 40 -4.47 1.34 0.17
N TYR A 41 -3.56 2.30 0.03
CA TYR A 41 -2.85 2.54 -1.23
C TYR A 41 -1.79 1.46 -1.44
N ASN A 42 -1.76 0.90 -2.65
CA ASN A 42 -0.75 -0.07 -3.07
C ASN A 42 0.36 0.66 -3.83
N LEU A 43 1.40 1.05 -3.10
CA LEU A 43 2.55 1.75 -3.65
C LEU A 43 3.77 0.81 -3.74
N TRP A 44 4.56 1.00 -4.80
CA TRP A 44 5.70 0.14 -5.12
C TRP A 44 6.95 0.99 -5.40
N GLU A 45 8.00 0.80 -4.61
CA GLU A 45 9.33 1.35 -4.87
C GLU A 45 10.22 0.23 -5.42
N GLY A 46 10.46 0.23 -6.73
CA GLY A 46 11.20 -0.84 -7.41
C GLY A 46 10.55 -2.20 -7.18
N THR A 47 11.18 -3.06 -6.38
CA THR A 47 10.67 -4.40 -6.02
C THR A 47 10.03 -4.46 -4.62
N ARG A 48 9.97 -3.34 -3.90
CA ARG A 48 9.49 -3.30 -2.51
C ARG A 48 8.13 -2.63 -2.43
N GLN A 49 7.20 -3.25 -1.72
CA GLN A 49 5.88 -2.68 -1.46
C GLN A 49 5.95 -1.71 -0.27
N VAL A 50 5.38 -0.52 -0.44
CA VAL A 50 5.12 0.43 0.65
C VAL A 50 3.72 0.12 1.19
N THR A 51 3.66 -0.48 2.37
CA THR A 51 2.42 -1.06 2.93
C THR A 51 1.82 -0.21 4.05
N GLY A 52 0.51 -0.36 4.24
CA GLY A 52 -0.23 0.27 5.34
C GLY A 52 -0.53 1.75 5.12
N ILE A 53 -0.40 2.27 3.90
CA ILE A 53 -0.69 3.67 3.60
C ILE A 53 -2.19 3.87 3.48
N LEU A 54 -2.77 4.65 4.39
CA LEU A 54 -4.21 4.93 4.44
C LEU A 54 -4.59 6.08 3.50
N ASN A 55 -3.75 7.12 3.46
CA ASN A 55 -3.92 8.29 2.62
C ASN A 55 -2.59 9.05 2.56
N TYR A 56 -2.35 9.82 1.51
CA TYR A 56 -1.18 10.68 1.43
C TYR A 56 -1.42 11.85 0.47
N SER A 57 -0.57 12.85 0.57
CA SER A 57 -0.47 13.96 -0.37
C SER A 57 0.99 14.16 -0.71
N TYR A 58 1.28 14.37 -1.99
CA TYR A 58 2.63 14.51 -2.52
C TYR A 58 2.76 15.78 -3.35
N TRP A 59 3.91 16.45 -3.24
CA TRP A 59 4.28 17.58 -4.07
C TRP A 59 5.75 17.54 -4.41
N ASN A 60 6.08 17.95 -5.63
CA ASN A 60 7.44 18.34 -5.99
C ASN A 60 7.56 19.86 -5.87
N CYS A 61 8.48 20.34 -5.03
CA CYS A 61 8.74 21.76 -4.82
C CYS A 61 10.25 22.04 -4.86
N ASN A 62 10.68 22.77 -5.89
CA ASN A 62 12.05 23.29 -6.04
C ASN A 62 13.16 22.24 -5.77
N GLY A 63 13.02 21.04 -6.34
CA GLY A 63 14.00 19.95 -6.18
C GLY A 63 13.81 19.11 -4.91
N MET A 64 12.74 19.34 -4.14
CA MET A 64 12.35 18.53 -3.00
C MET A 64 11.03 17.81 -3.28
N ALA A 65 11.01 16.50 -3.03
CA ALA A 65 9.84 15.65 -3.02
C ALA A 65 9.26 15.67 -1.60
N MET A 66 8.15 16.38 -1.41
CA MET A 66 7.47 16.55 -0.13
C MET A 66 6.27 15.62 -0.03
N CYS A 67 6.05 15.03 1.14
CA CYS A 67 4.91 14.17 1.37
C CYS A 67 4.33 14.38 2.77
N ILE A 68 3.00 14.30 2.87
CA ILE A 68 2.29 14.07 4.12
C ILE A 68 1.53 12.75 3.96
N ALA A 69 1.77 11.77 4.84
CA ALA A 69 1.19 10.44 4.72
C ALA A 69 0.62 9.95 6.04
N ALA A 70 -0.55 9.31 5.97
CA ALA A 70 -1.17 8.56 7.05
C ALA A 70 -0.88 7.06 6.86
N LYS A 71 -0.43 6.41 7.93
CA LYS A 71 -0.09 4.98 7.94
C LYS A 71 -0.79 4.26 9.08
N GLU A 72 -1.38 3.13 8.75
CA GLU A 72 -1.91 2.19 9.72
C GLU A 72 -0.77 1.55 10.52
N GLY A 73 -0.94 1.49 11.84
CA GLY A 73 -0.01 0.87 12.75
C GLY A 73 -0.31 -0.61 12.93
N ALA A 74 0.24 -1.19 14.01
CA ALA A 74 0.23 -2.65 14.21
C ALA A 74 -0.94 -3.14 15.09
N ILE A 75 -1.69 -2.22 15.72
CA ILE A 75 -2.69 -2.53 16.73
C ILE A 75 -4.03 -1.84 16.43
N ALA A 76 -4.45 -1.80 15.16
CA ALA A 76 -5.62 -1.07 14.70
C ALA A 76 -5.59 0.41 15.10
N ASP A 77 -4.41 1.02 15.01
CA ASP A 77 -4.15 2.43 15.23
C ASP A 77 -3.60 3.06 13.96
N TRP A 78 -3.47 4.39 13.92
CA TRP A 78 -2.81 5.06 12.81
C TRP A 78 -2.02 6.28 13.26
N ALA A 79 -1.06 6.69 12.44
CA ALA A 79 -0.28 7.90 12.63
C ALA A 79 -0.09 8.62 11.31
N ALA A 80 0.16 9.93 11.38
CA ALA A 80 0.46 10.75 10.23
C ALA A 80 1.85 11.36 10.36
N TYR A 81 2.54 11.49 9.23
CA TYR A 81 3.91 11.97 9.14
C TYR A 81 4.03 12.98 8.01
N ILE A 82 4.93 13.95 8.16
CA ILE A 82 5.37 14.88 7.10
C ILE A 82 6.87 14.71 6.86
N GLY A 83 7.27 14.68 5.60
CA GLY A 83 8.65 14.48 5.19
C GLY A 83 8.98 15.16 3.87
N ALA A 84 10.28 15.30 3.61
CA ALA A 84 10.79 15.78 2.34
C ALA A 84 12.15 15.13 2.05
N ILE A 85 12.34 14.70 0.81
CA ILE A 85 13.60 14.14 0.29
C ILE A 85 14.00 14.83 -1.01
N PRO A 86 15.27 14.78 -1.44
CA PRO A 86 15.68 15.34 -2.74
C PRO A 86 14.94 14.67 -3.91
N ALA A 87 14.26 15.44 -4.75
CA ALA A 87 13.43 14.92 -5.84
C ALA A 87 14.22 14.35 -7.03
N LEU A 88 15.47 14.78 -7.23
CA LEU A 88 16.26 14.43 -8.42
C LEU A 88 16.50 12.92 -8.55
N ALA A 89 16.52 12.21 -7.43
CA ALA A 89 16.80 10.79 -7.34
C ALA A 89 15.70 10.00 -6.63
N SER A 90 14.52 10.60 -6.45
CA SER A 90 13.45 10.00 -5.65
C SER A 90 12.12 10.02 -6.39
N SER A 91 11.41 8.90 -6.34
CA SER A 91 10.03 8.74 -6.79
C SER A 91 9.02 9.29 -5.77
N GLU A 92 7.74 9.29 -6.14
CA GLU A 92 6.65 9.58 -5.21
C GLU A 92 6.58 8.51 -4.11
N GLU A 93 6.75 7.24 -4.49
CA GLU A 93 6.76 6.09 -3.60
C GLU A 93 7.91 6.16 -2.60
N ASP A 94 9.10 6.60 -3.04
CA ASP A 94 10.26 6.82 -2.19
C ASP A 94 9.96 7.91 -1.15
N ALA A 95 9.28 8.98 -1.57
CA ALA A 95 8.91 10.08 -0.69
C ALA A 95 7.87 9.65 0.35
N VAL A 96 6.87 8.86 -0.05
CA VAL A 96 5.86 8.30 0.86
C VAL A 96 6.52 7.35 1.85
N ASP A 97 7.34 6.41 1.38
CA ASP A 97 7.99 5.42 2.24
C ASP A 97 8.94 6.07 3.24
N TRP A 98 9.78 6.99 2.77
CA TRP A 98 10.67 7.73 3.63
C TRP A 98 9.89 8.52 4.67
N THR A 99 8.78 9.17 4.27
CA THR A 99 7.95 9.99 5.16
C THR A 99 7.36 9.16 6.29
N VAL A 100 6.80 7.98 6.02
CA VAL A 100 6.21 7.14 7.08
C VAL A 100 7.26 6.41 7.92
N SER A 101 8.50 6.31 7.44
CA SER A 101 9.60 5.63 8.13
C SER A 101 10.49 6.58 8.95
N LYS A 102 10.66 7.82 8.49
CA LYS A 102 11.65 8.79 8.99
C LYS A 102 11.13 10.22 9.11
N GLY A 103 9.93 10.50 8.59
CA GLY A 103 9.32 11.83 8.66
C GLY A 103 8.95 12.25 10.08
N ALA A 104 8.63 13.54 10.22
CA ALA A 104 8.15 14.10 11.46
C ALA A 104 6.71 13.66 11.69
N LYS A 105 6.46 12.96 12.81
CA LYS A 105 5.11 12.61 13.22
C LYS A 105 4.32 13.88 13.54
N LEU A 106 3.11 13.97 13.01
CA LEU A 106 2.19 15.07 13.30
C LEU A 106 1.60 14.92 14.71
N SER A 107 1.14 16.02 15.29
CA SER A 107 0.24 15.93 16.45
C SER A 107 -1.14 15.44 16.02
N ARG A 108 -1.92 14.89 16.96
CA ARG A 108 -3.33 14.52 16.72
C ARG A 108 -4.14 15.63 16.05
N GLN A 109 -4.01 16.88 16.52
CA GLN A 109 -4.74 18.02 15.93
C GLN A 109 -4.34 18.30 14.48
N GLN A 110 -3.04 18.22 14.16
CA GLN A 110 -2.54 18.38 12.80
C GLN A 110 -2.98 17.22 11.90
N ALA A 111 -2.92 15.99 12.41
CA ALA A 111 -3.37 14.80 11.69
C ALA A 111 -4.86 14.88 11.37
N ASN A 112 -5.71 15.24 12.34
CA ASN A 112 -7.15 15.40 12.13
C ASN A 112 -7.48 16.53 11.13
N ARG A 113 -6.70 17.61 11.15
CA ARG A 113 -6.87 18.70 10.17
C ARG A 113 -6.57 18.22 8.75
N TRP A 114 -5.55 17.38 8.59
CA TRP A 114 -5.09 16.94 7.27
C TRP A 114 -5.88 15.75 6.73
N PHE A 115 -6.25 14.82 7.61
CA PHE A 115 -6.97 13.59 7.29
C PHE A 115 -8.26 13.50 8.13
N PRO A 116 -9.26 14.37 7.87
CA PRO A 116 -10.47 14.47 8.68
C PRO A 116 -11.37 13.23 8.59
N ASP A 117 -11.21 12.41 7.54
CA ASP A 117 -12.01 11.21 7.31
C ASP A 117 -11.46 9.97 8.03
N LEU A 118 -10.28 10.07 8.68
CA LEU A 118 -9.68 8.98 9.45
C LEU A 118 -10.14 9.03 10.92
N PRO A 119 -10.35 7.87 11.58
CA PRO A 119 -10.91 7.81 12.93
C PRO A 119 -9.93 8.36 13.97
N ILE A 120 -10.16 9.58 14.44
CA ILE A 120 -9.22 10.31 15.31
C ILE A 120 -9.03 9.65 16.68
N GLU A 121 -10.01 8.86 17.12
CA GLU A 121 -9.96 8.07 18.36
C GLU A 121 -8.84 7.03 18.31
N ALA A 122 -8.56 6.47 17.13
CA ALA A 122 -7.51 5.48 16.89
C ALA A 122 -6.13 6.10 16.57
N TYR A 123 -5.99 7.42 16.72
CA TYR A 123 -4.72 8.08 16.48
C TYR A 123 -3.68 7.72 17.55
N ARG A 124 -2.53 7.21 17.11
CA ARG A 124 -1.37 6.89 17.94
C ARG A 124 -0.57 8.15 18.23
N GLU A 125 -0.48 8.56 19.49
CA GLU A 125 0.45 9.61 19.98
C GLU A 125 1.91 9.18 19.93
#